data_AF-A0A3D4QUI8-F1
#
_entry.id   AF-A0A3D4QUI8-F1
#
_cell.length_a   1.000
_cell.length_b   1.000
_cell.length_c   1.000
_cell.angle_alpha   90.00
_cell.angle_beta   90.00
_cell.angle_gamma   90.00
#
_symmetry.space_group_name_H-M   'P 1'
#
loop_
_entity.id
_entity.type
_entity.pdbx_description
1 polymer ?
#
loop_
_entity_poly.entity_id
_entity_poly.type
_entity_poly.pdbx_seq_one_letter_code
_entity_poly.pdbx_strand_id
1 'polypeptide(L)'
;AETDTPQAVLIRALEPVEGMESMAQLRYKKSLHQCSKKEKTGLSNGPGKLCQAMDISRSENGLDLVNSKHMFLLEDDPPDKKDIITSTRINIGYAEEAIHFPYRFYINSSPYVSVKVNTSK
;
A
#
# COMPACT_ATOMS: atom_id res chain seq x y z
N ALA A 1 -10.16 -1.38 19.93
CA ALA A 1 -10.01 0.09 19.87
C ALA A 1 -10.87 0.67 20.98
N GLU A 2 -10.40 1.72 21.66
CA GLU A 2 -11.25 2.48 22.57
C GLU A 2 -12.41 3.09 21.79
N THR A 3 -13.62 3.05 22.37
CA THR A 3 -14.80 3.71 21.80
C THR A 3 -14.49 5.19 21.59
N ASP A 4 -14.90 5.76 20.45
CA ASP A 4 -14.69 7.16 20.06
C ASP A 4 -13.26 7.61 19.69
N THR A 5 -12.28 6.70 19.66
CA THR A 5 -10.93 6.97 19.14
C THR A 5 -10.69 6.20 17.84
N PRO A 6 -10.94 6.80 16.65
CA PRO A 6 -10.78 6.09 15.38
C PRO A 6 -9.30 5.76 15.13
N GLN A 7 -9.00 4.47 15.04
CA GLN A 7 -7.68 3.94 14.74
C GLN A 7 -7.76 3.06 13.50
N ALA A 8 -6.89 3.34 12.52
CA ALA A 8 -6.80 2.55 11.29
C ALA A 8 -5.39 2.60 10.72
N VAL A 9 -5.04 1.59 9.94
CA VAL A 9 -3.81 1.54 9.15
C VAL A 9 -4.20 1.61 7.67
N LEU A 10 -3.61 2.55 6.95
CA LEU A 10 -3.76 2.64 5.50
C LEU A 10 -2.66 1.82 4.82
N ILE A 11 -3.04 0.79 4.07
CA ILE A 11 -2.13 0.08 3.17
C ILE A 11 -1.87 0.98 1.95
N ARG A 12 -0.64 1.44 1.80
CA ARG A 12 -0.26 2.42 0.77
C ARG A 12 0.31 1.79 -0.48
N ALA A 13 0.97 0.65 -0.36
CA ALA A 13 1.56 -0.08 -1.45
C ALA A 13 1.76 -1.55 -1.08
N LEU A 14 1.85 -2.40 -2.09
CA LEU A 14 2.24 -3.80 -1.96
C LEU A 14 3.30 -4.13 -3.01
N GLU A 15 4.14 -5.09 -2.70
CA GLU A 15 4.94 -5.81 -3.69
C GLU A 15 4.09 -6.97 -4.24
N PRO A 16 3.72 -6.97 -5.53
CA PRO A 16 2.97 -8.08 -6.11
C PRO A 16 3.83 -9.35 -6.16
N VAL A 17 3.41 -10.39 -5.44
CA VAL A 17 4.05 -11.71 -5.47
C VAL A 17 3.40 -12.64 -6.51
N GLU A 18 2.09 -12.50 -6.69
CA GLU A 18 1.28 -13.28 -7.64
C GLU A 18 0.19 -12.42 -8.27
N GLY A 19 -0.47 -12.94 -9.32
CA GLY A 19 -1.64 -12.30 -9.94
C GLY A 19 -1.34 -11.03 -10.75
N MET A 20 -0.07 -10.71 -11.04
CA MET A 20 0.34 -9.51 -11.77
C MET A 20 -0.32 -9.36 -13.15
N GLU A 21 -0.60 -10.46 -13.84
CA GLU A 21 -1.33 -10.44 -15.13
C GLU A 21 -2.73 -9.84 -14.96
N SER A 22 -3.49 -10.34 -13.98
CA SER A 22 -4.81 -9.80 -13.62
C SER A 22 -4.72 -8.36 -13.17
N MET A 23 -3.72 -8.02 -12.35
CA MET A 23 -3.49 -6.63 -11.92
C MET A 23 -3.26 -5.70 -13.12
N ALA A 24 -2.45 -6.11 -14.09
CA ALA A 24 -2.17 -5.35 -15.31
C ALA A 24 -3.43 -5.17 -16.17
N GLN A 25 -4.25 -6.21 -16.29
CA GLN A 25 -5.53 -6.13 -17.00
C GLN A 25 -6.50 -5.16 -16.31
N LEU A 26 -6.64 -5.23 -14.99
CA LEU A 26 -7.50 -4.31 -14.22
C LEU A 26 -7.01 -2.85 -14.34
N ARG A 27 -5.69 -2.64 -14.21
CA ARG A 27 -5.03 -1.32 -14.18
C ARG A 27 -4.94 -0.63 -15.53
N TYR A 28 -4.63 -1.38 -16.58
CA TYR A 28 -4.15 -0.84 -17.85
C TYR A 28 -4.87 -1.44 -19.06
N LYS A 29 -5.72 -2.47 -18.88
CA LYS A 29 -6.39 -3.21 -19.97
C LYS A 29 -5.39 -3.80 -20.97
N LYS A 30 -4.27 -4.31 -20.45
CA LYS A 30 -3.15 -4.88 -21.21
C LYS A 30 -2.61 -6.11 -20.50
N SER A 31 -1.95 -6.98 -21.25
CA SER A 31 -1.21 -8.09 -20.67
C SER A 31 0.09 -7.61 -20.02
N LEU A 32 0.57 -8.32 -19.00
CA LEU A 32 1.76 -7.92 -18.25
C LEU A 32 3.01 -7.81 -19.13
N HIS A 33 3.13 -8.66 -20.16
CA HIS A 33 4.26 -8.61 -21.10
C HIS A 33 4.30 -7.31 -21.92
N GLN A 34 3.15 -6.65 -22.10
CA GLN A 34 3.01 -5.38 -22.82
C GLN A 34 3.25 -4.17 -21.90
N CYS A 35 3.26 -4.37 -20.58
CA CYS A 35 3.51 -3.30 -19.63
C CYS A 35 4.99 -2.87 -19.66
N SER A 36 5.20 -1.57 -19.75
CA SER A 36 6.49 -0.94 -19.51
C SER A 36 6.98 -1.20 -18.08
N LYS A 37 8.28 -1.01 -17.84
CA LYS A 37 8.87 -1.12 -16.49
C LYS A 37 8.15 -0.22 -15.47
N LYS A 38 7.73 0.98 -15.89
CA LYS A 38 7.00 1.95 -15.05
C LYS A 38 5.57 1.50 -14.74
N GLU A 39 4.88 0.86 -15.69
CA GLU A 39 3.56 0.27 -15.44
C GLU A 39 3.67 -0.91 -14.47
N LYS A 40 4.68 -1.77 -14.62
CA LYS A 40 4.92 -2.90 -13.71
C LYS A 40 5.17 -2.45 -12.26
N THR A 41 6.08 -1.50 -12.04
CA THR A 41 6.28 -0.93 -10.69
C THR A 41 5.11 -0.06 -10.23
N GLY A 42 4.28 0.40 -11.17
CA GLY A 42 3.11 1.23 -10.95
C GLY A 42 1.82 0.49 -10.61
N LEU A 43 1.82 -0.85 -10.64
CA LEU A 43 0.62 -1.66 -10.40
C LEU A 43 -0.01 -1.34 -9.04
N SER A 44 0.81 -1.31 -7.99
CA SER A 44 0.37 -1.27 -6.59
C SER A 44 1.06 -0.19 -5.76
N ASN A 45 1.82 0.74 -6.35
CA ASN A 45 2.63 1.72 -5.61
C ASN A 45 1.87 2.92 -5.03
N GLY A 46 0.56 2.80 -4.81
CA GLY A 46 -0.26 3.84 -4.20
C GLY A 46 -1.62 3.28 -3.76
N PRO A 47 -2.28 3.87 -2.76
CA PRO A 47 -3.48 3.28 -2.14
C PRO A 47 -4.60 3.06 -3.17
N GLY A 48 -4.96 4.09 -3.93
CA GLY A 48 -5.95 3.94 -5.00
C GLY A 48 -5.48 3.06 -6.15
N LYS A 49 -4.16 2.92 -6.35
CA LYS A 49 -3.65 2.05 -7.41
C LYS A 49 -3.75 0.58 -7.05
N LEU A 50 -3.39 0.27 -5.81
CA LEU A 50 -3.54 -1.02 -5.18
C LEU A 50 -4.99 -1.48 -5.19
N CYS A 51 -5.94 -0.61 -4.80
CA CYS A 51 -7.36 -0.97 -4.86
C CYS A 51 -7.77 -1.38 -6.28
N GLN A 52 -7.39 -0.61 -7.31
CA GLN A 52 -7.69 -0.95 -8.69
C GLN A 52 -6.99 -2.22 -9.17
N ALA A 53 -5.75 -2.47 -8.74
CA ALA A 53 -5.01 -3.67 -9.11
C ALA A 53 -5.59 -4.95 -8.47
N MET A 54 -6.18 -4.84 -7.29
CA MET A 54 -6.77 -5.95 -6.54
C MET A 54 -8.30 -6.04 -6.67
N ASP A 55 -8.90 -5.20 -7.52
CA ASP A 55 -10.36 -5.07 -7.68
C ASP A 55 -11.11 -4.76 -6.36
N ILE A 56 -10.47 -4.03 -5.45
CA ILE A 56 -11.08 -3.57 -4.20
C ILE A 56 -11.89 -2.30 -4.47
N SER A 57 -13.14 -2.32 -4.06
CA SER A 57 -14.10 -1.24 -4.19
C SER A 57 -14.70 -0.86 -2.82
N ARG A 58 -15.84 -0.17 -2.83
CA ARG A 58 -16.58 0.13 -1.59
C ARG A 58 -17.33 -1.09 -1.05
N SER A 59 -17.49 -2.16 -1.85
CA SER A 59 -18.16 -3.40 -1.43
C SER A 59 -17.44 -4.11 -0.27
N GLU A 60 -16.13 -3.92 -0.15
CA GLU A 60 -15.33 -4.53 0.92
C GLU A 60 -15.32 -3.70 2.21
N ASN A 61 -16.02 -2.55 2.24
CA ASN A 61 -16.07 -1.72 3.44
C ASN A 61 -16.82 -2.43 4.58
N GLY A 62 -16.17 -2.57 5.74
CA GLY A 62 -16.70 -3.33 6.88
C GLY A 62 -16.44 -4.83 6.82
N LEU A 63 -15.72 -5.32 5.81
CA LEU A 63 -15.29 -6.72 5.75
C LEU A 63 -14.33 -7.03 6.91
N ASP A 64 -14.60 -8.15 7.60
CA ASP A 64 -13.73 -8.67 8.63
C ASP A 64 -12.54 -9.41 8.01
N LEU A 65 -11.36 -8.79 8.02
CA LEU A 65 -10.12 -9.36 7.47
C LEU A 65 -9.58 -10.56 8.26
N VAL A 66 -10.09 -10.84 9.45
CA VAL A 66 -9.65 -11.96 10.31
C VAL A 66 -10.43 -13.23 9.97
N ASN A 67 -11.75 -13.12 9.81
CA ASN A 67 -12.62 -14.27 9.61
C ASN A 67 -13.14 -14.43 8.16
N SER A 68 -12.88 -13.47 7.29
CA SER A 68 -13.29 -13.54 5.88
C SER A 68 -12.51 -14.60 5.11
N LYS A 69 -13.22 -15.35 4.26
CA LYS A 69 -12.62 -16.26 3.26
C LYS A 69 -12.32 -15.56 1.93
N HIS A 70 -12.81 -14.34 1.75
CA HIS A 70 -12.69 -13.60 0.48
C HIS A 70 -11.43 -12.74 0.42
N MET A 71 -11.13 -12.02 1.49
CA MET A 71 -9.94 -11.18 1.62
C MET A 71 -9.48 -11.23 3.07
N PHE A 72 -8.22 -11.59 3.25
CA PHE A 72 -7.59 -11.83 4.55
C PHE A 72 -6.10 -11.49 4.46
N LEU A 73 -5.44 -11.45 5.61
CA LEU A 73 -4.00 -11.27 5.71
C LEU A 73 -3.34 -12.61 6.02
N LEU A 74 -2.23 -12.89 5.35
CA LEU A 74 -1.37 -14.03 5.66
C LEU A 74 -0.20 -13.56 6.52
N GLU A 75 0.26 -14.45 7.39
CA GLU A 75 1.50 -14.24 8.14
C GLU A 75 2.70 -14.42 7.23
N ASP A 76 3.71 -13.57 7.40
CA ASP A 76 4.99 -13.61 6.71
C ASP A 76 6.08 -13.12 7.69
N ASP A 77 7.34 -13.44 7.39
CA ASP A 77 8.46 -13.00 8.22
C ASP A 77 8.54 -11.45 8.21
N PRO A 78 8.58 -10.80 9.38
CA PRO A 78 8.63 -9.35 9.42
C PRO A 78 9.97 -8.85 8.86
N PRO A 79 9.98 -7.70 8.15
CA PRO A 79 11.23 -7.12 7.68
C PRO A 79 12.11 -6.71 8.86
N ASP A 80 13.42 -6.73 8.61
CA ASP A 80 14.44 -6.24 9.52
C ASP A 80 14.13 -4.78 9.92
N LYS A 81 14.11 -4.47 11.22
CA LYS A 81 13.74 -3.12 11.72
C LYS A 81 14.60 -1.99 11.11
N LYS A 82 15.86 -2.27 10.82
CA LYS A 82 16.81 -1.34 10.17
C LYS A 82 16.37 -0.95 8.75
N ASP A 83 15.57 -1.79 8.10
CA ASP A 83 15.09 -1.58 6.73
C ASP A 83 13.75 -0.83 6.68
N ILE A 84 13.12 -0.60 7.84
CA ILE A 84 11.88 0.16 7.96
C ILE A 84 12.19 1.65 8.11
N ILE A 85 11.75 2.44 7.13
CA ILE A 85 11.80 3.89 7.21
C ILE A 85 10.52 4.41 7.84
N THR A 86 10.70 5.27 8.84
CA THR A 86 9.65 6.04 9.50
C THR A 86 9.66 7.47 8.97
N SER A 87 8.51 7.97 8.54
CA SER A 87 8.38 9.27 7.88
C SER A 87 7.02 9.92 8.15
N THR A 88 6.86 11.18 7.75
CA THR A 88 5.55 11.86 7.78
C THR A 88 4.63 11.31 6.69
N ARG A 89 3.32 11.39 6.94
CA ARG A 89 2.30 10.99 5.96
C ARG A 89 2.27 11.99 4.79
N ILE A 90 1.84 11.51 3.62
CA ILE A 90 1.82 12.28 2.37
C ILE A 90 0.42 12.82 2.12
N ASN A 91 0.31 14.04 1.59
CA ASN A 91 -0.94 14.69 1.17
C ASN A 91 -1.96 14.90 2.31
N ILE A 92 -1.48 15.23 3.50
CA ILE A 92 -2.33 15.49 4.67
C ILE A 92 -2.22 16.94 5.17
N GLY A 93 -1.95 17.91 4.31
CA GLY A 93 -1.72 19.31 4.70
C GLY A 93 -2.85 19.97 5.52
N TYR A 94 -4.04 19.37 5.53
CA TYR A 94 -5.18 19.78 6.34
C TYR A 94 -5.12 19.32 7.80
N ALA A 95 -4.19 18.44 8.17
CA ALA A 95 -4.18 17.76 9.46
C ALA A 95 -3.46 18.52 10.58
N GLU A 96 -3.35 19.84 10.46
CA GLU A 96 -2.72 20.74 11.46
C GLU A 96 -1.39 20.19 12.00
N GLU A 97 -1.25 20.00 13.32
CA GLU A 97 -0.02 19.49 13.94
C GLU A 97 0.31 18.04 13.50
N ALA A 98 -0.72 17.27 13.14
CA ALA A 98 -0.57 15.85 12.79
C ALA A 98 0.14 15.63 11.43
N ILE A 99 0.42 16.70 10.67
CA ILE A 99 1.29 16.63 9.49
C ILE A 99 2.72 16.25 9.83
N HIS A 100 3.16 16.58 11.05
CA HIS A 100 4.51 16.30 11.54
C HIS A 100 4.65 14.92 12.17
N PHE A 101 3.52 14.21 12.39
CA PHE A 101 3.57 12.91 13.04
C PHE A 101 4.19 11.85 12.12
N PRO A 102 5.12 11.04 12.65
CA PRO A 102 5.86 10.03 11.89
C PRO A 102 5.06 8.74 11.67
N TYR A 103 3.81 8.86 11.20
CA TYR A 103 2.87 7.74 11.04
C TYR A 103 2.85 7.17 9.62
N ARG A 104 4.01 7.12 8.98
CA ARG A 104 4.18 6.45 7.70
C ARG A 104 5.42 5.57 7.74
N PHE A 105 5.20 4.28 7.55
CA PHE A 105 6.22 3.24 7.57
C PHE A 105 6.34 2.61 6.19
N TYR A 106 7.55 2.29 5.75
CA TYR A 106 7.79 1.54 4.50
C TYR A 106 9.17 0.89 4.48
N ILE A 107 9.34 -0.17 3.67
CA ILE A 107 10.62 -0.86 3.49
C ILE A 107 11.52 -0.07 2.53
N ASN A 108 12.73 0.28 2.96
CA ASN A 108 13.65 1.17 2.23
C ASN A 108 14.01 0.66 0.83
N SER A 109 14.30 -0.64 0.72
CA SER A 109 14.73 -1.29 -0.52
C SER A 109 13.59 -1.45 -1.54
N SER A 110 12.33 -1.44 -1.11
CA SER A 110 11.20 -1.80 -1.98
C SER A 110 11.06 -0.82 -3.16
N PRO A 111 10.97 -1.30 -4.41
CA PRO A 111 10.73 -0.48 -5.59
C PRO A 111 9.26 -0.04 -5.72
N TYR A 112 8.36 -0.63 -4.92
CA TYR A 112 6.92 -0.36 -4.95
C TYR A 112 6.50 0.77 -4.01
N VAL A 113 7.45 1.42 -3.33
CA VAL A 113 7.19 2.64 -2.54
C VAL A 113 7.20 3.85 -3.47
N SER A 114 6.06 4.56 -3.56
CA SER A 114 5.93 5.71 -4.47
C SER A 114 6.77 6.93 -4.13
N VAL A 115 6.98 7.22 -2.84
CA VAL A 115 7.69 8.42 -2.39
C VAL A 115 8.68 8.03 -1.31
N LYS A 116 9.95 7.91 -1.67
CA LYS A 116 11.02 7.70 -0.68
C LYS A 116 11.44 9.07 -0.14
N VAL A 117 11.66 9.16 1.17
CA VAL A 117 12.37 10.31 1.74
C VAL A 117 13.82 10.23 1.25
N ASN A 118 14.40 11.36 0.86
CA ASN A 118 15.83 11.41 0.57
C ASN A 118 16.57 11.24 1.90
N THR A 119 17.16 10.07 2.12
CA THR A 119 18.00 9.77 3.29
C THR A 119 19.42 10.28 3.12
N SER A 120 19.67 11.28 2.27
CA SER A 120 20.97 11.92 2.13
C SER A 120 21.31 12.70 3.41
N LYS A 121 21.91 12.01 4.36
CA LYS A 121 22.80 12.55 5.41
C LYS A 121 23.93 11.56 5.62
#